data_AF-A0A1Y5FEE5-F1
#
_entry.id   AF-A0A1Y5FEE5-F1
#
_cell.length_a   1.000
_cell.length_b   1.000
_cell.length_c   1.000
_cell.angle_alpha   90.00
_cell.angle_beta   90.00
_cell.angle_gamma   90.00
#
_symmetry.space_group_name_H-M   'P 1'
#
loop_
_entity.id
_entity.type
_entity.pdbx_description
1 polymer ?
#
loop_
_entity_poly.entity_id
_entity_poly.type
_entity_poly.pdbx_seq_one_letter_code
_entity_poly.pdbx_strand_id
1 'polypeptide(L)'
;MNLLAIYLISFFSIAHAEIDFDSPFLGSRPAINDLAEKTDLPLKTDIHALIGLQSSVKSQKSRGTCTMFSSMGFIEHLLIKNGLSSSEVDLSEEWMEYIIMTKKTTEGSSISKNFRSIYKNGFVMESTWPYVGKKWTSLEDFPLTRERCGHLSGIELQSCFLGHRDPRLLTMNDQSILSHDAEFLPIKNEGLKNLETVKTLIKKKKSYRLRTLSKVKTLLANGTAVIMGAKLYYGSWNHSKTDKFEIQPRVKSRWYEGIVSYPALGSKDRRISGERGGGHSLIIVGYDDEKIVKSKMMMEDGTWKEFEYKGVYYFKNSWGVRGSGKRFKLDGKSYPGFGMITQKYAHEFGTFFYIETL
;
A
#
# COMPACT_ATOMS: atom_id res chain seq x y z
N MET A 1 67.46 -8.76 11.85
CA MET A 1 66.71 -8.68 10.59
C MET A 1 65.43 -9.50 10.76
N ASN A 2 64.35 -8.89 11.23
CA ASN A 2 63.04 -9.55 11.40
C ASN A 2 61.97 -8.61 10.84
N LEU A 3 61.39 -8.98 9.71
CA LEU A 3 60.28 -8.27 9.08
C LEU A 3 59.00 -8.51 9.89
N LEU A 4 58.39 -7.43 10.37
CA LEU A 4 57.03 -7.43 10.87
C LEU A 4 56.08 -7.40 9.67
N ALA A 5 55.37 -8.50 9.41
CA ALA A 5 54.30 -8.55 8.42
C ALA A 5 53.03 -7.94 9.02
N ILE A 6 52.66 -6.73 8.58
CA ILE A 6 51.40 -6.08 8.91
C ILE A 6 50.33 -6.66 7.98
N TYR A 7 49.43 -7.48 8.52
CA TYR A 7 48.23 -7.93 7.83
C TYR A 7 47.23 -6.76 7.75
N LEU A 8 47.09 -6.19 6.56
CA LEU A 8 45.98 -5.31 6.18
C LEU A 8 44.70 -6.16 6.08
N ILE A 9 43.93 -6.18 7.18
CA ILE A 9 42.56 -6.69 7.16
C ILE A 9 41.72 -5.69 6.36
N SER A 10 41.41 -6.08 5.14
CA SER A 10 40.45 -5.39 4.27
C SER A 10 39.06 -5.53 4.89
N PHE A 11 38.57 -4.46 5.50
CA PHE A 11 37.17 -4.33 5.87
C PHE A 11 36.34 -4.29 4.59
N PHE A 12 35.84 -5.46 4.17
CA PHE A 12 34.68 -5.50 3.30
C PHE A 12 33.51 -4.90 4.06
N SER A 13 33.17 -3.66 3.74
CA SER A 13 31.89 -3.07 4.12
C SER A 13 30.79 -3.98 3.62
N ILE A 14 30.16 -4.71 4.53
CA ILE A 14 28.92 -5.43 4.28
C ILE A 14 27.87 -4.35 3.99
N ALA A 15 27.67 -4.07 2.70
CA ALA A 15 26.50 -3.36 2.23
C ALA A 15 25.28 -4.12 2.78
N HIS A 16 24.55 -3.49 3.70
CA HIS A 16 23.27 -4.01 4.14
C HIS A 16 22.37 -4.08 2.91
N ALA A 17 22.14 -5.29 2.40
CA ALA A 17 21.16 -5.54 1.36
C ALA A 17 19.81 -5.04 1.90
N GLU A 18 19.28 -3.96 1.31
CA GLU A 18 17.90 -3.57 1.56
C GLU A 18 17.01 -4.76 1.18
N ILE A 19 16.19 -5.23 2.13
CA ILE A 19 15.26 -6.34 1.93
C ILE A 19 14.37 -5.98 0.73
N ASP A 20 14.47 -6.76 -0.34
CA ASP A 20 13.72 -6.55 -1.58
C ASP A 20 12.23 -6.83 -1.31
N PHE A 21 11.40 -5.80 -1.41
CA PHE A 21 9.95 -5.90 -1.27
C PHE A 21 9.31 -6.07 -2.65
N ASP A 22 8.29 -6.93 -2.76
CA ASP A 22 7.46 -6.97 -3.96
C ASP A 22 6.77 -5.60 -4.14
N SER A 23 7.21 -4.84 -5.15
CA SER A 23 6.78 -3.46 -5.35
C SER A 23 5.38 -3.38 -6.02
N PRO A 24 4.44 -2.57 -5.48
CA PRO A 24 3.19 -2.26 -6.19
C PRO A 24 3.38 -1.43 -7.45
N PHE A 25 4.54 -0.78 -7.60
CA PHE A 25 4.81 0.10 -8.73
C PHE A 25 5.23 -0.72 -9.96
N LEU A 26 4.44 -0.59 -11.02
CA LEU A 26 4.73 -1.21 -12.33
C LEU A 26 5.29 -0.12 -13.26
N GLY A 27 6.56 0.25 -13.05
CA GLY A 27 7.15 1.44 -13.67
C GLY A 27 7.23 1.49 -15.19
N SER A 28 6.88 0.42 -15.89
CA SER A 28 7.00 0.35 -17.35
C SER A 28 5.74 0.73 -18.13
N ARG A 29 4.59 0.98 -17.48
CA ARG A 29 3.30 1.13 -18.20
C ARG A 29 2.29 2.03 -17.45
N PRO A 30 2.51 3.35 -17.38
CA PRO A 30 1.51 4.29 -16.86
C PRO A 30 0.22 4.24 -17.68
N ALA A 31 -0.87 4.77 -17.12
CA ALA A 31 -2.12 4.91 -17.86
C ALA A 31 -1.96 5.94 -18.99
N ILE A 32 -2.61 5.68 -20.13
CA ILE A 32 -2.64 6.60 -21.27
C ILE A 32 -3.38 7.87 -20.84
N ASN A 33 -2.75 9.01 -21.05
CA ASN A 33 -3.37 10.30 -20.81
C ASN A 33 -4.25 10.69 -22.01
N ASP A 34 -5.52 10.33 -21.93
CA ASP A 34 -6.57 10.64 -22.91
C ASP A 34 -7.51 11.75 -22.43
N LEU A 35 -7.11 12.53 -21.42
CA LEU A 35 -7.98 13.53 -20.79
C LEU A 35 -8.30 14.72 -21.70
N ALA A 36 -7.42 15.05 -22.65
CA ALA A 36 -7.67 16.13 -23.62
C ALA A 36 -8.87 15.83 -24.54
N GLU A 37 -9.23 14.55 -24.70
CA GLU A 37 -10.34 14.09 -25.54
C GLU A 37 -11.66 13.96 -24.75
N LYS A 38 -11.66 14.26 -23.44
CA LYS A 38 -12.81 14.09 -22.54
C LYS A 38 -13.26 15.42 -21.96
N THR A 39 -14.28 16.00 -22.58
CA THR A 39 -14.86 17.30 -22.19
C THR A 39 -16.05 17.18 -21.24
N ASP A 40 -16.55 15.97 -20.99
CA ASP A 40 -17.74 15.66 -20.19
C ASP A 40 -17.45 15.35 -18.71
N LEU A 41 -16.17 15.23 -18.35
CA LEU A 41 -15.76 14.94 -16.97
C LEU A 41 -15.85 16.21 -16.10
N PRO A 42 -16.40 16.12 -14.87
CA PRO A 42 -16.42 17.26 -13.97
C PRO A 42 -15.00 17.64 -13.54
N LEU A 43 -14.74 18.92 -13.24
CA LEU A 43 -13.42 19.38 -12.78
C LEU A 43 -13.09 18.93 -11.35
N LYS A 44 -14.11 18.69 -10.52
CA LYS A 44 -13.98 18.23 -9.14
C LYS A 44 -15.08 17.21 -8.84
N THR A 45 -14.74 16.14 -8.12
CA THR A 45 -15.72 15.13 -7.68
C THR A 45 -16.30 15.46 -6.30
N ASP A 46 -17.38 14.81 -5.91
CA ASP A 46 -17.84 14.82 -4.51
C ASP A 46 -16.92 13.95 -3.63
N ILE A 47 -15.83 14.57 -3.18
CA ILE A 47 -14.80 13.90 -2.38
C ILE A 47 -15.35 13.54 -0.98
N HIS A 48 -16.24 14.36 -0.41
CA HIS A 48 -16.81 14.08 0.91
C HIS A 48 -17.70 12.84 0.88
N ALA A 49 -18.54 12.70 -0.15
CA ALA A 49 -19.36 11.51 -0.35
C ALA A 49 -18.48 10.26 -0.52
N LEU A 50 -17.43 10.34 -1.35
CA LEU A 50 -16.57 9.18 -1.60
C LEU A 50 -15.71 8.79 -0.39
N ILE A 51 -15.30 9.75 0.45
CA ILE A 51 -14.70 9.47 1.77
C ILE A 51 -15.73 8.81 2.70
N GLY A 52 -17.00 9.23 2.66
CA GLY A 52 -18.09 8.61 3.43
C GLY A 52 -18.34 7.14 3.06
N LEU A 53 -17.89 6.70 1.88
CA LEU A 53 -17.93 5.30 1.44
C LEU A 53 -16.65 4.52 1.78
N GLN A 54 -15.80 5.04 2.67
CA GLN A 54 -14.60 4.34 3.16
C GLN A 54 -14.79 3.93 4.63
N SER A 55 -14.24 2.77 4.98
CA SER A 55 -13.98 2.40 6.36
C SER A 55 -12.91 3.31 7.00
N SER A 56 -12.66 3.12 8.30
CA SER A 56 -11.61 3.84 9.03
C SER A 56 -10.19 3.67 8.44
N VAL A 57 -9.32 4.65 8.69
CA VAL A 57 -7.91 4.60 8.27
C VAL A 57 -7.14 3.58 9.11
N LYS A 58 -6.55 2.58 8.44
CA LYS A 58 -5.75 1.53 9.06
C LYS A 58 -4.25 1.86 9.08
N SER A 59 -3.47 1.02 9.75
CA SER A 59 -2.03 1.23 9.96
C SER A 59 -1.25 -0.06 9.73
N GLN A 60 -0.56 -0.17 8.59
CA GLN A 60 0.34 -1.28 8.27
C GLN A 60 1.57 -1.38 9.20
N LYS A 61 1.83 -0.37 10.04
CA LYS A 61 3.00 -0.30 10.94
C LYS A 61 4.30 -0.40 10.12
N SER A 62 5.31 -1.09 10.64
CA SER A 62 6.64 -1.21 10.04
C SER A 62 6.75 -2.37 9.04
N ARG A 63 5.69 -2.61 8.25
CA ARG A 63 5.59 -3.75 7.34
C ARG A 63 5.38 -3.36 5.89
N GLY A 64 5.80 -4.23 4.97
CA GLY A 64 5.70 -4.05 3.52
C GLY A 64 4.34 -4.41 2.91
N THR A 65 3.24 -4.13 3.60
CA THR A 65 1.89 -4.72 3.31
C THR A 65 0.90 -3.73 2.69
N CYS A 66 1.34 -2.55 2.23
CA CYS A 66 0.47 -1.50 1.70
C CYS A 66 -0.55 -1.97 0.63
N THR A 67 -0.18 -2.93 -0.23
CA THR A 67 -1.10 -3.47 -1.24
C THR A 67 -2.22 -4.31 -0.66
N MET A 68 -1.98 -4.97 0.47
CA MET A 68 -2.96 -5.77 1.18
C MET A 68 -3.97 -4.84 1.84
N PHE A 69 -3.49 -3.84 2.58
CA PHE A 69 -4.29 -2.77 3.17
C PHE A 69 -5.16 -2.03 2.13
N SER A 70 -4.58 -1.65 0.98
CA SER A 70 -5.37 -1.00 -0.07
C SER A 70 -6.37 -1.94 -0.75
N SER A 71 -6.09 -3.24 -0.81
CA SER A 71 -7.02 -4.23 -1.35
C SER A 71 -8.18 -4.52 -0.38
N MET A 72 -7.89 -4.71 0.91
CA MET A 72 -8.92 -4.91 1.94
C MET A 72 -9.79 -3.67 2.10
N GLY A 73 -9.18 -2.48 2.20
CA GLY A 73 -9.92 -1.22 2.24
C GLY A 73 -10.78 -0.97 1.00
N PHE A 74 -10.40 -1.52 -0.15
CA PHE A 74 -11.24 -1.45 -1.35
C PHE A 74 -12.41 -2.44 -1.32
N ILE A 75 -12.24 -3.65 -0.78
CA ILE A 75 -13.36 -4.56 -0.53
C ILE A 75 -14.35 -3.94 0.45
N GLU A 76 -13.86 -3.31 1.53
CA GLU A 76 -14.69 -2.55 2.47
C GLU A 76 -15.47 -1.44 1.76
N HIS A 77 -14.80 -0.66 0.89
CA HIS A 77 -15.48 0.34 0.06
C HIS A 77 -16.61 -0.27 -0.78
N LEU A 78 -16.37 -1.42 -1.42
CA LEU A 78 -17.41 -2.10 -2.20
C LEU A 78 -18.57 -2.60 -1.32
N LEU A 79 -18.29 -3.15 -0.13
CA LEU A 79 -19.31 -3.58 0.82
C LEU A 79 -20.21 -2.41 1.25
N ILE A 80 -19.61 -1.27 1.61
CA ILE A 80 -20.32 -0.05 2.01
C ILE A 80 -21.14 0.51 0.84
N LYS A 81 -20.51 0.66 -0.33
CA LYS A 81 -21.15 1.23 -1.52
C LYS A 81 -22.34 0.42 -2.01
N ASN A 82 -22.32 -0.90 -1.86
CA ASN A 82 -23.42 -1.78 -2.26
C ASN A 82 -24.44 -2.03 -1.14
N GLY A 83 -24.34 -1.33 -0.01
CA GLY A 83 -25.28 -1.48 1.11
C GLY A 83 -25.19 -2.83 1.83
N LEU A 84 -24.09 -3.57 1.65
CA LEU A 84 -23.85 -4.87 2.30
C LEU A 84 -23.18 -4.72 3.67
N SER A 85 -22.64 -3.54 3.98
CA SER A 85 -22.07 -3.25 5.30
C SER A 85 -22.09 -1.74 5.60
N SER A 86 -21.75 -1.39 6.84
CA SER A 86 -21.61 -0.01 7.30
C SER A 86 -20.14 0.45 7.25
N SER A 87 -19.88 1.72 7.56
CA SER A 87 -18.51 2.28 7.67
C SER A 87 -17.65 1.61 8.75
N GLU A 88 -18.28 0.86 9.66
CA GLU A 88 -17.60 0.16 10.75
C GLU A 88 -17.05 -1.22 10.33
N VAL A 89 -17.24 -1.63 9.08
CA VAL A 89 -16.61 -2.84 8.56
C VAL A 89 -15.10 -2.77 8.74
N ASP A 90 -14.53 -3.86 9.27
CA ASP A 90 -13.11 -4.00 9.54
C ASP A 90 -12.66 -5.40 9.15
N LEU A 91 -11.99 -5.51 8.00
CA LEU A 91 -11.53 -6.77 7.47
C LEU A 91 -10.06 -7.01 7.84
N SER A 92 -9.75 -8.25 8.18
CA SER A 92 -8.41 -8.68 8.59
C SER A 92 -7.40 -8.56 7.45
N GLU A 93 -6.48 -7.61 7.55
CA GLU A 93 -5.28 -7.62 6.70
C GLU A 93 -4.34 -8.78 7.03
N GLU A 94 -4.38 -9.30 8.26
CA GLU A 94 -3.61 -10.49 8.67
C GLU A 94 -3.99 -11.71 7.84
N TRP A 95 -5.30 -11.92 7.60
CA TRP A 95 -5.80 -12.98 6.72
C TRP A 95 -5.28 -12.83 5.29
N MET A 96 -5.39 -11.63 4.73
CA MET A 96 -4.88 -11.33 3.39
C MET A 96 -3.37 -11.58 3.29
N GLU A 97 -2.64 -11.21 4.34
CA GLU A 97 -1.22 -11.39 4.37
C GLU A 97 -0.84 -12.86 4.44
N TYR A 98 -1.47 -13.63 5.34
CA TYR A 98 -1.29 -15.07 5.45
C TYR A 98 -1.49 -15.77 4.10
N ILE A 99 -2.63 -15.54 3.43
CA ILE A 99 -2.94 -16.22 2.16
C ILE A 99 -1.96 -15.86 1.03
N ILE A 100 -1.34 -14.68 1.06
CA ILE A 100 -0.34 -14.28 0.07
C ILE A 100 1.04 -14.83 0.42
N MET A 101 1.38 -14.87 1.69
CA MET A 101 2.71 -15.23 2.17
C MET A 101 2.96 -16.73 2.20
N THR A 102 1.94 -17.59 2.04
CA THR A 102 2.08 -19.05 2.11
C THR A 102 3.12 -19.66 1.16
N LYS A 103 3.58 -18.92 0.15
CA LYS A 103 4.56 -19.38 -0.86
C LYS A 103 5.65 -18.33 -1.13
N LYS A 104 5.96 -17.49 -0.15
CA LYS A 104 6.88 -16.35 -0.31
C LYS A 104 7.99 -16.37 0.72
N THR A 105 9.13 -15.81 0.33
CA THR A 105 10.29 -15.55 1.20
C THR A 105 10.54 -14.05 1.38
N THR A 106 9.74 -13.19 0.75
CA THR A 106 9.81 -11.72 0.89
C THR A 106 8.43 -11.11 1.07
N GLU A 107 8.37 -9.99 1.82
CA GLU A 107 7.15 -9.20 2.01
C GLU A 107 6.71 -8.49 0.71
N GLY A 108 5.46 -8.05 0.69
CA GLY A 108 4.87 -7.33 -0.45
C GLY A 108 4.03 -8.23 -1.36
N SER A 109 3.30 -7.60 -2.27
CA SER A 109 2.41 -8.26 -3.22
C SER A 109 2.01 -7.28 -4.33
N SER A 110 1.10 -7.69 -5.20
CA SER A 110 0.44 -6.80 -6.17
C SER A 110 -1.07 -6.86 -6.03
N ILE A 111 -1.75 -5.77 -6.41
CA ILE A 111 -3.20 -5.65 -6.36
C ILE A 111 -3.89 -6.84 -7.06
N SER A 112 -3.43 -7.20 -8.25
CA SER A 112 -4.04 -8.33 -8.97
C SER A 112 -3.81 -9.69 -8.30
N LYS A 113 -2.68 -9.89 -7.60
CA LYS A 113 -2.47 -11.11 -6.80
C LYS A 113 -3.41 -11.14 -5.59
N ASN A 114 -3.58 -10.01 -4.91
CA ASN A 114 -4.44 -9.87 -3.72
C ASN A 114 -5.91 -10.19 -4.05
N PHE A 115 -6.49 -9.55 -5.06
CA PHE A 115 -7.89 -9.81 -5.43
C PHE A 115 -8.15 -11.22 -5.96
N ARG A 116 -7.18 -11.85 -6.63
CA ARG A 116 -7.30 -13.27 -7.00
C ARG A 116 -7.26 -14.18 -5.79
N SER A 117 -6.57 -13.79 -4.72
CA SER A 117 -6.48 -14.56 -3.49
C SER A 117 -7.75 -14.40 -2.66
N ILE A 118 -8.32 -13.19 -2.55
CA ILE A 118 -9.66 -12.97 -1.97
C ILE A 118 -10.73 -13.74 -2.74
N TYR A 119 -10.72 -13.71 -4.08
CA TYR A 119 -11.69 -14.48 -4.88
C TYR A 119 -11.67 -15.99 -4.60
N LYS A 120 -10.53 -16.53 -4.14
CA LYS A 120 -10.35 -17.96 -3.85
C LYS A 120 -10.57 -18.32 -2.38
N ASN A 121 -10.33 -17.39 -1.46
CA ASN A 121 -10.30 -17.68 -0.03
C ASN A 121 -11.25 -16.80 0.80
N GLY A 122 -11.97 -15.86 0.18
CA GLY A 122 -12.85 -14.90 0.82
C GLY A 122 -12.09 -13.89 1.69
N PHE A 123 -12.80 -13.27 2.63
CA PHE A 123 -12.25 -12.36 3.62
C PHE A 123 -12.62 -12.83 5.04
N VAL A 124 -11.88 -12.34 6.02
CA VAL A 124 -12.11 -12.58 7.46
C VAL A 124 -12.23 -11.22 8.13
N MET A 125 -13.07 -11.10 9.16
CA MET A 125 -13.18 -9.89 9.97
C MET A 125 -11.96 -9.71 10.88
N GLU A 126 -11.56 -8.46 11.13
CA GLU A 126 -10.46 -8.12 12.04
C GLU A 126 -10.71 -8.65 13.45
N SER A 127 -11.97 -8.72 13.89
CA SER A 127 -12.35 -9.32 15.18
C SER A 127 -12.03 -10.81 15.30
N THR A 128 -11.95 -11.52 14.18
CA THR A 128 -11.65 -12.96 14.17
C THR A 128 -10.16 -13.21 14.06
N TRP A 129 -9.45 -12.43 13.22
CA TRP A 129 -7.99 -12.52 13.14
C TRP A 129 -7.34 -11.13 13.12
N PRO A 130 -6.99 -10.59 14.30
CA PRO A 130 -6.45 -9.25 14.40
C PRO A 130 -5.07 -9.10 13.75
N TYR A 131 -4.83 -7.95 13.14
CA TYR A 131 -3.54 -7.57 12.57
C TYR A 131 -2.45 -7.45 13.62
N VAL A 132 -1.37 -8.22 13.44
CA VAL A 132 -0.24 -8.25 14.37
C VAL A 132 0.65 -7.02 14.17
N GLY A 133 0.86 -6.61 12.91
CA GLY A 133 1.63 -5.41 12.56
C GLY A 133 3.10 -5.42 12.99
N LYS A 134 3.65 -6.59 13.32
CA LYS A 134 5.06 -6.77 13.67
C LYS A 134 5.72 -7.66 12.62
N LYS A 135 7.01 -7.49 12.41
CA LYS A 135 7.78 -8.34 11.50
C LYS A 135 8.40 -9.48 12.31
N TRP A 136 8.24 -10.71 11.84
CA TRP A 136 8.98 -11.87 12.37
C TRP A 136 10.14 -12.18 11.43
N THR A 137 11.31 -12.44 12.02
CA THR A 137 12.58 -12.73 11.37
C THR A 137 13.33 -13.87 12.05
N SER A 138 13.00 -14.17 13.30
CA SER A 138 13.53 -15.28 14.08
C SER A 138 12.44 -15.95 14.93
N LEU A 139 12.76 -17.12 15.48
CA LEU A 139 11.85 -17.83 16.41
C LEU A 139 11.81 -17.17 17.80
N GLU A 140 12.71 -16.23 18.06
CA GLU A 140 12.89 -15.53 19.33
C GLU A 140 12.19 -14.16 19.35
N ASP A 141 11.71 -13.67 18.21
CA ASP A 141 11.16 -12.32 18.09
C ASP A 141 9.88 -12.12 18.92
N PHE A 142 9.02 -13.15 19.00
CA PHE A 142 7.75 -13.08 19.75
C PHE A 142 7.38 -14.42 20.39
N PRO A 143 6.63 -14.46 21.50
CA PRO A 143 6.19 -15.73 22.09
C PRO A 143 5.49 -16.66 21.07
N LEU A 144 4.67 -16.09 20.19
CA LEU A 144 3.93 -16.83 19.17
C LEU A 144 4.79 -17.34 17.99
N THR A 145 6.00 -16.81 17.76
CA THR A 145 6.83 -17.26 16.62
C THR A 145 7.23 -18.72 16.79
N ARG A 146 7.68 -19.10 17.98
CA ARG A 146 8.09 -20.47 18.25
C ARG A 146 6.91 -21.44 18.25
N GLU A 147 5.79 -21.03 18.84
CA GLU A 147 4.55 -21.81 18.88
C GLU A 147 4.04 -22.14 17.47
N ARG A 148 4.01 -21.14 16.57
CA ARG A 148 3.37 -21.28 15.25
C ARG A 148 4.31 -21.70 14.14
N CYS A 149 5.61 -21.43 14.28
CA CYS A 149 6.60 -21.65 13.22
C CYS A 149 7.75 -22.57 13.63
N GLY A 150 7.91 -22.93 14.90
CA GLY A 150 9.10 -23.63 15.41
C GLY A 150 9.32 -25.04 14.86
N HIS A 151 8.27 -25.67 14.35
CA HIS A 151 8.34 -26.98 13.69
C HIS A 151 8.67 -26.90 12.19
N LEU A 152 8.80 -25.70 11.63
CA LEU A 152 9.08 -25.49 10.22
C LEU A 152 10.58 -25.23 9.98
N SER A 153 11.00 -25.44 8.74
CA SER A 153 12.34 -25.12 8.28
C SER A 153 12.29 -24.54 6.87
N GLY A 154 13.41 -24.02 6.35
CA GLY A 154 13.52 -23.60 4.95
C GLY A 154 12.50 -22.55 4.53
N ILE A 155 11.87 -22.75 3.37
CA ILE A 155 10.93 -21.79 2.75
C ILE A 155 9.64 -21.68 3.57
N GLU A 156 9.17 -22.79 4.14
CA GLU A 156 7.97 -22.82 4.97
C GLU A 156 8.14 -21.98 6.24
N LEU A 157 9.32 -22.05 6.87
CA LEU A 157 9.64 -21.21 8.04
C LEU A 157 9.64 -19.73 7.67
N GLN A 158 10.25 -19.36 6.55
CA GLN A 158 10.25 -17.98 6.05
C GLN A 158 8.82 -17.51 5.72
N SER A 159 8.02 -18.35 5.06
CA SER A 159 6.61 -18.05 4.77
C SER A 159 5.80 -17.88 6.06
N CYS A 160 6.08 -18.69 7.09
CA CYS A 160 5.43 -18.60 8.40
C CYS A 160 5.80 -17.31 9.14
N PHE A 161 7.07 -16.88 9.08
CA PHE A 161 7.47 -15.58 9.61
C PHE A 161 6.75 -14.44 8.90
N LEU A 162 6.55 -14.56 7.59
CA LEU A 162 5.91 -13.51 6.82
C LEU A 162 4.40 -13.44 7.00
N GLY A 163 3.70 -14.57 7.16
CA GLY A 163 2.24 -14.64 7.33
C GLY A 163 1.79 -14.99 8.76
N HIS A 164 2.72 -15.00 9.71
CA HIS A 164 2.55 -15.28 11.14
C HIS A 164 1.87 -16.60 11.54
N ARG A 165 1.84 -17.58 10.62
CA ARG A 165 1.24 -18.89 10.86
C ARG A 165 1.70 -19.93 9.85
N ASP A 166 1.61 -21.20 10.20
CA ASP A 166 2.04 -22.30 9.33
C ASP A 166 1.33 -22.22 7.96
N PRO A 167 2.09 -22.05 6.85
CA PRO A 167 1.52 -21.85 5.52
C PRO A 167 0.77 -23.08 4.98
N ARG A 168 1.01 -24.26 5.55
CA ARG A 168 0.40 -25.53 5.11
C ARG A 168 -1.05 -25.65 5.56
N LEU A 169 -1.44 -24.97 6.65
CA LEU A 169 -2.79 -25.01 7.22
C LEU A 169 -3.87 -24.62 6.20
N LEU A 170 -3.56 -23.69 5.29
CA LEU A 170 -4.48 -23.25 4.24
C LEU A 170 -5.01 -24.42 3.39
N THR A 171 -4.14 -25.40 3.11
CA THR A 171 -4.46 -26.56 2.25
C THR A 171 -4.81 -27.83 3.01
N MET A 172 -4.62 -27.87 4.33
CA MET A 172 -4.96 -29.03 5.16
C MET A 172 -6.48 -29.22 5.25
N ASN A 173 -6.93 -30.46 5.46
CA ASN A 173 -8.31 -30.75 5.84
C ASN A 173 -8.56 -30.37 7.30
N ASP A 174 -9.83 -30.25 7.68
CA ASP A 174 -10.25 -29.76 9.00
C ASP A 174 -9.71 -30.62 10.15
N GLN A 175 -9.68 -31.95 9.98
CA GLN A 175 -9.16 -32.86 11.01
C GLN A 175 -7.65 -32.63 11.25
N SER A 176 -6.89 -32.42 10.18
CA SER A 176 -5.47 -32.09 10.26
C SER A 176 -5.26 -30.69 10.85
N ILE A 177 -6.11 -29.70 10.54
CA ILE A 177 -6.02 -28.38 11.17
C ILE A 177 -6.28 -28.51 12.67
N LEU A 178 -7.32 -29.22 13.10
CA LEU A 178 -7.65 -29.41 14.51
C LEU A 178 -6.51 -30.05 15.32
N SER A 179 -5.74 -30.95 14.70
CA SER A 179 -4.62 -31.61 15.38
C SER A 179 -3.34 -30.76 15.44
N HIS A 180 -3.18 -29.76 14.57
CA HIS A 180 -1.97 -28.94 14.48
C HIS A 180 -2.18 -27.53 15.04
N ASP A 181 -3.31 -26.91 14.73
CA ASP A 181 -3.65 -25.53 15.05
C ASP A 181 -5.18 -25.33 15.03
N ALA A 182 -5.84 -25.77 16.10
CA ALA A 182 -7.31 -25.73 16.20
C ALA A 182 -7.88 -24.30 16.10
N GLU A 183 -7.12 -23.29 16.51
CA GLU A 183 -7.51 -21.88 16.40
C GLU A 183 -7.58 -21.38 14.95
N PHE A 184 -6.88 -22.03 14.01
CA PHE A 184 -6.91 -21.63 12.60
C PHE A 184 -8.19 -22.06 11.88
N LEU A 185 -8.86 -23.13 12.34
CA LEU A 185 -10.06 -23.63 11.70
C LEU A 185 -11.20 -22.59 11.61
N PRO A 186 -11.61 -21.89 12.70
CA PRO A 186 -12.67 -20.88 12.61
C PRO A 186 -12.32 -19.74 11.65
N ILE A 187 -11.05 -19.33 11.58
CA ILE A 187 -10.54 -18.30 10.67
C ILE A 187 -10.72 -18.74 9.21
N LYS A 188 -10.26 -19.95 8.88
CA LYS A 188 -10.40 -20.53 7.53
C LYS A 188 -11.87 -20.67 7.14
N ASN A 189 -12.70 -21.14 8.06
CA ASN A 189 -14.14 -21.33 7.83
C ASN A 189 -14.86 -20.00 7.57
N GLU A 190 -14.50 -18.93 8.27
CA GLU A 190 -15.04 -17.60 7.99
C GLU A 190 -14.65 -17.11 6.59
N GLY A 191 -13.37 -17.28 6.21
CA GLY A 191 -12.91 -16.97 4.85
C GLY A 191 -13.74 -17.68 3.79
N LEU A 192 -13.93 -19.00 3.94
CA LEU A 192 -14.74 -19.81 3.03
C LEU A 192 -16.22 -19.39 3.00
N LYS A 193 -16.80 -19.07 4.16
CA LYS A 193 -18.19 -18.59 4.29
C LYS A 193 -18.41 -17.30 3.50
N ASN A 194 -17.42 -16.40 3.49
CA ASN A 194 -17.50 -15.11 2.81
C ASN A 194 -17.20 -15.16 1.30
N LEU A 195 -16.95 -16.35 0.73
CA LEU A 195 -16.63 -16.50 -0.70
C LEU A 195 -17.75 -16.04 -1.63
N GLU A 196 -19.00 -16.37 -1.33
CA GLU A 196 -20.12 -16.01 -2.21
C GLU A 196 -20.35 -14.50 -2.22
N THR A 197 -20.18 -13.82 -1.08
CA THR A 197 -20.17 -12.35 -1.01
C THR A 197 -19.07 -11.77 -1.88
N VAL A 198 -17.85 -12.34 -1.87
CA VAL A 198 -16.78 -11.88 -2.75
C VAL A 198 -17.12 -12.09 -4.22
N LYS A 199 -17.60 -13.28 -4.60
CA LYS A 199 -17.90 -13.60 -6.00
C LYS A 199 -19.03 -12.75 -6.58
N THR A 200 -19.96 -12.31 -5.74
CA THR A 200 -21.02 -11.36 -6.12
C THR A 200 -20.51 -9.92 -6.20
N LEU A 201 -19.58 -9.53 -5.33
CA LEU A 201 -18.99 -8.18 -5.32
C LEU A 201 -17.99 -7.92 -6.44
N ILE A 202 -17.19 -8.91 -6.84
CA ILE A 202 -16.06 -8.70 -7.76
C ILE A 202 -16.05 -9.71 -8.90
N LYS A 203 -15.73 -9.22 -10.09
CA LYS A 203 -15.51 -10.06 -11.27
C LYS A 203 -14.04 -10.47 -11.38
N LYS A 204 -13.79 -11.77 -11.45
CA LYS A 204 -12.44 -12.32 -11.62
C LYS A 204 -11.81 -11.88 -12.96
N LYS A 205 -10.66 -11.19 -12.90
CA LYS A 205 -9.84 -10.85 -14.07
C LYS A 205 -8.38 -11.26 -13.91
N LYS A 206 -7.69 -11.45 -15.04
CA LYS A 206 -6.22 -11.67 -15.07
C LYS A 206 -5.48 -10.43 -14.58
N SER A 207 -5.97 -9.25 -14.92
CA SER A 207 -5.45 -7.95 -14.50
C SER A 207 -6.60 -6.98 -14.24
N TYR A 208 -6.46 -6.19 -13.19
CA TYR A 208 -7.40 -5.12 -12.80
C TYR A 208 -6.88 -3.73 -13.16
N ARG A 209 -5.79 -3.66 -13.92
CA ARG A 209 -5.14 -2.39 -14.25
C ARG A 209 -6.01 -1.57 -15.19
N LEU A 210 -6.23 -0.30 -14.84
CA LEU A 210 -6.84 0.69 -15.72
C LEU A 210 -5.84 1.17 -16.76
N ARG A 211 -6.30 1.33 -18.00
CA ARG A 211 -5.44 1.69 -19.14
C ARG A 211 -5.46 3.18 -19.48
N THR A 212 -6.50 3.91 -19.09
CA THR A 212 -6.70 5.31 -19.44
C THR A 212 -7.02 6.15 -18.20
N LEU A 213 -6.61 7.42 -18.22
CA LEU A 213 -6.90 8.37 -17.15
C LEU A 213 -8.36 8.81 -17.14
N SER A 214 -9.00 8.88 -18.31
CA SER A 214 -10.45 9.14 -18.41
C SER A 214 -11.25 8.15 -17.55
N LYS A 215 -10.95 6.86 -17.65
CA LYS A 215 -11.66 5.82 -16.89
C LYS A 215 -11.44 5.96 -15.38
N VAL A 216 -10.25 6.40 -14.97
CA VAL A 216 -9.97 6.72 -13.55
C VAL A 216 -10.91 7.83 -13.08
N LYS A 217 -10.97 8.94 -13.82
CA LYS A 217 -11.85 10.07 -13.47
C LYS A 217 -13.33 9.71 -13.52
N THR A 218 -13.79 8.96 -14.54
CA THR A 218 -15.18 8.48 -14.63
C THR A 218 -15.57 7.66 -13.41
N LEU A 219 -14.71 6.75 -12.94
CA LEU A 219 -15.01 5.93 -11.76
C LEU A 219 -15.15 6.80 -10.50
N LEU A 220 -14.22 7.74 -10.30
CA LEU A 220 -14.26 8.66 -9.16
C LEU A 220 -15.49 9.58 -9.20
N ALA A 221 -15.85 10.10 -10.37
CA ALA A 221 -17.05 10.92 -10.58
C ALA A 221 -18.33 10.12 -10.28
N ASN A 222 -18.33 8.81 -10.54
CA ASN A 222 -19.44 7.91 -10.26
C ASN A 222 -19.38 7.31 -8.83
N GLY A 223 -18.69 7.96 -7.89
CA GLY A 223 -18.63 7.52 -6.49
C GLY A 223 -17.93 6.17 -6.28
N THR A 224 -17.02 5.79 -7.17
CA THR A 224 -16.24 4.55 -7.06
C THR A 224 -14.77 4.88 -6.86
N ALA A 225 -14.22 4.45 -5.73
CA ALA A 225 -12.79 4.63 -5.45
C ALA A 225 -11.94 3.86 -6.47
N VAL A 226 -10.66 4.17 -6.55
CA VAL A 226 -9.68 3.36 -7.31
C VAL A 226 -8.43 3.13 -6.48
N ILE A 227 -7.74 2.01 -6.69
CA ILE A 227 -6.44 1.81 -6.04
C ILE A 227 -5.35 2.39 -6.94
N MET A 228 -4.39 3.09 -6.36
CA MET A 228 -3.18 3.51 -7.03
C MET A 228 -1.96 2.85 -6.38
N GLY A 229 -1.16 2.14 -7.17
CA GLY A 229 0.22 1.81 -6.81
C GLY A 229 1.16 2.87 -7.40
N ALA A 230 2.11 3.37 -6.62
CA ALA A 230 3.04 4.40 -7.09
C ALA A 230 4.44 4.18 -6.54
N LYS A 231 5.47 4.65 -7.27
CA LYS A 231 6.82 4.77 -6.71
C LYS A 231 6.81 5.80 -5.59
N LEU A 232 7.61 5.64 -4.55
CA LEU A 232 7.70 6.57 -3.44
C LEU A 232 8.94 7.47 -3.59
N TYR A 233 8.71 8.73 -3.92
CA TYR A 233 9.74 9.76 -3.96
C TYR A 233 9.83 10.48 -2.60
N TYR A 234 10.84 10.16 -1.79
CA TYR A 234 10.89 10.51 -0.37
C TYR A 234 10.75 12.02 -0.15
N GLY A 235 11.44 12.85 -0.94
CA GLY A 235 11.37 14.31 -0.86
C GLY A 235 9.97 14.83 -1.12
N SER A 236 9.36 14.39 -2.22
CA SER A 236 8.00 14.75 -2.64
C SER A 236 6.95 14.35 -1.61
N TRP A 237 7.16 13.22 -0.93
CA TRP A 237 6.30 12.72 0.15
C TRP A 237 6.59 13.36 1.51
N ASN A 238 7.65 14.16 1.65
CA ASN A 238 8.17 14.63 2.95
C ASN A 238 8.39 13.47 3.94
N HIS A 239 8.89 12.34 3.44
CA HIS A 239 9.16 11.14 4.24
C HIS A 239 10.40 11.33 5.13
N SER A 240 10.56 10.56 6.21
CA SER A 240 11.75 10.65 7.08
C SER A 240 13.06 10.30 6.37
N LYS A 241 12.97 9.43 5.35
CA LYS A 241 14.11 9.06 4.50
C LYS A 241 14.67 10.23 3.68
N THR A 242 13.93 11.34 3.55
CA THR A 242 14.43 12.55 2.88
C THR A 242 15.67 13.10 3.59
N ASP A 243 15.64 13.18 4.92
CA ASP A 243 16.79 13.60 5.72
C ASP A 243 17.87 12.49 5.71
N LYS A 244 17.47 11.23 5.91
CA LYS A 244 18.39 10.07 5.94
C LYS A 244 19.26 9.94 4.69
N PHE A 245 18.69 10.26 3.53
CA PHE A 245 19.37 10.15 2.25
C PHE A 245 19.84 11.50 1.71
N GLU A 246 19.87 12.53 2.55
CA GLU A 246 20.42 13.86 2.22
C GLU A 246 19.81 14.47 0.94
N ILE A 247 18.52 14.20 0.71
CA ILE A 247 17.81 14.69 -0.47
C ILE A 247 17.60 16.20 -0.35
N GLN A 248 17.01 16.61 0.77
CA GLN A 248 16.77 17.99 1.17
C GLN A 248 16.28 18.03 2.64
N PRO A 249 16.35 19.18 3.34
CA PRO A 249 15.70 19.33 4.63
C PRO A 249 14.21 19.01 4.57
N ARG A 250 13.74 18.11 5.45
CA ARG A 250 12.34 17.68 5.49
C ARG A 250 11.42 18.76 6.04
N VAL A 251 10.32 19.02 5.34
CA VAL A 251 9.25 19.91 5.80
C VAL A 251 8.16 19.09 6.51
N LYS A 252 8.29 18.90 7.84
CA LYS A 252 7.37 18.06 8.63
C LYS A 252 5.90 18.51 8.57
N SER A 253 5.62 19.81 8.41
CA SER A 253 4.25 20.32 8.30
C SER A 253 3.51 19.71 7.11
N ARG A 254 4.17 19.63 5.94
CA ARG A 254 3.61 19.03 4.71
C ARG A 254 3.36 17.54 4.83
N TRP A 255 4.23 16.82 5.53
CA TRP A 255 3.99 15.42 5.90
C TRP A 255 2.69 15.29 6.71
N TYR A 256 2.52 16.11 7.75
CA TYR A 256 1.31 16.09 8.56
C TYR A 256 0.07 16.56 7.82
N GLU A 257 0.21 17.44 6.84
CA GLU A 257 -0.88 17.86 5.94
C GLU A 257 -1.17 16.83 4.84
N GLY A 258 -0.35 15.78 4.70
CA GLY A 258 -0.57 14.74 3.68
C GLY A 258 -0.37 15.24 2.26
N ILE A 259 0.46 16.27 2.04
CA ILE A 259 0.72 16.85 0.73
C ILE A 259 1.88 16.11 0.06
N VAL A 260 1.59 15.52 -1.10
CA VAL A 260 2.59 14.89 -1.96
C VAL A 260 2.76 15.74 -3.23
N SER A 261 3.94 16.35 -3.38
CA SER A 261 4.31 17.14 -4.56
C SER A 261 4.86 16.25 -5.68
N TYR A 262 5.40 16.85 -6.75
CA TYR A 262 6.03 16.13 -7.85
C TYR A 262 7.56 16.18 -7.77
N PRO A 263 8.29 15.08 -8.02
CA PRO A 263 9.75 15.06 -8.09
C PRO A 263 10.23 15.69 -9.40
N ALA A 264 10.51 17.00 -9.36
CA ALA A 264 10.93 17.78 -10.52
C ALA A 264 12.13 17.16 -11.25
N LEU A 265 12.15 17.25 -12.58
CA LEU A 265 13.30 16.83 -13.38
C LEU A 265 14.54 17.62 -12.95
N GLY A 266 15.67 16.92 -12.76
CA GLY A 266 16.91 17.52 -12.26
C GLY A 266 16.91 17.85 -10.77
N SER A 267 15.94 17.37 -9.98
CA SER A 267 15.97 17.45 -8.51
C SER A 267 16.70 16.26 -7.89
N LYS A 268 17.32 16.49 -6.72
CA LYS A 268 17.93 15.40 -5.93
C LYS A 268 16.94 14.30 -5.59
N ASP A 269 15.69 14.66 -5.32
CA ASP A 269 14.64 13.69 -5.02
C ASP A 269 14.36 12.76 -6.20
N ARG A 270 14.33 13.32 -7.41
CA ARG A 270 14.08 12.56 -8.64
C ARG A 270 15.13 11.48 -8.87
N ARG A 271 16.42 11.79 -8.66
CA ARG A 271 17.50 10.81 -8.80
C ARG A 271 17.54 9.84 -7.62
N ILE A 272 17.71 10.35 -6.41
CA ILE A 272 17.96 9.51 -5.21
C ILE A 272 16.76 8.60 -4.93
N SER A 273 15.55 9.13 -4.92
CA SER A 273 14.36 8.29 -4.74
C SER A 273 13.98 7.53 -6.02
N GLY A 274 14.43 8.00 -7.19
CA GLY A 274 14.38 7.23 -8.42
C GLY A 274 15.14 5.91 -8.33
N GLU A 275 16.25 5.87 -7.60
CA GLU A 275 17.06 4.68 -7.38
C GLU A 275 16.61 3.89 -6.14
N ARG A 276 16.36 4.59 -5.02
CA ARG A 276 16.15 3.99 -3.69
C ARG A 276 14.67 3.93 -3.25
N GLY A 277 13.77 4.49 -4.04
CA GLY A 277 12.35 4.57 -3.71
C GLY A 277 11.66 3.23 -3.94
N GLY A 278 11.05 2.68 -2.89
CA GLY A 278 10.16 1.53 -2.99
C GLY A 278 8.83 1.88 -3.65
N GLY A 279 7.98 0.87 -3.83
CA GLY A 279 6.58 1.09 -4.21
C GLY A 279 5.68 1.30 -2.98
N HIS A 280 4.61 2.04 -3.18
CA HIS A 280 3.55 2.26 -2.19
C HIS A 280 2.17 2.12 -2.83
N SER A 281 1.14 1.79 -2.05
CA SER A 281 -0.23 1.64 -2.54
C SER A 281 -1.22 2.41 -1.68
N LEU A 282 -2.20 3.04 -2.33
CA LEU A 282 -3.19 3.95 -1.75
C LEU A 282 -4.56 3.71 -2.39
N ILE A 283 -5.61 4.17 -1.72
CA ILE A 283 -6.96 4.26 -2.32
C ILE A 283 -7.22 5.73 -2.67
N ILE A 284 -7.53 6.00 -3.93
CA ILE A 284 -7.94 7.32 -4.43
C ILE A 284 -9.43 7.48 -4.23
N VAL A 285 -9.80 8.62 -3.63
CA VAL A 285 -11.16 8.93 -3.16
C VAL A 285 -11.70 10.25 -3.73
N GLY A 286 -11.12 10.71 -4.82
CA GLY A 286 -11.62 11.86 -5.56
C GLY A 286 -10.51 12.64 -6.25
N TYR A 287 -10.90 13.66 -7.01
CA TYR A 287 -9.97 14.60 -7.64
C TYR A 287 -10.52 16.02 -7.65
N ASP A 288 -9.60 16.96 -7.80
CA ASP A 288 -9.86 18.38 -8.03
C ASP A 288 -8.81 18.89 -9.02
N ASP A 289 -9.25 19.21 -10.23
CA ASP A 289 -8.41 19.66 -11.34
C ASP A 289 -7.92 21.10 -11.16
N GLU A 290 -8.54 21.87 -10.28
CA GLU A 290 -8.23 23.28 -10.05
C GLU A 290 -7.31 23.48 -8.84
N LYS A 291 -7.18 22.49 -7.96
CA LYS A 291 -6.32 22.58 -6.79
C LYS A 291 -4.85 22.77 -7.17
N ILE A 292 -4.25 23.81 -6.60
CA ILE A 292 -2.82 24.13 -6.78
C ILE A 292 -1.99 23.60 -5.61
N VAL A 293 -0.90 22.90 -5.92
CA VAL A 293 0.15 22.49 -4.98
C VAL A 293 1.46 23.17 -5.38
N LYS A 294 1.95 24.07 -4.51
CA LYS A 294 3.28 24.66 -4.62
C LYS A 294 4.30 23.78 -3.94
N SER A 295 5.53 23.68 -4.42
CA SER A 295 6.63 22.95 -3.75
C SER A 295 7.96 23.64 -3.98
N LYS A 296 8.87 23.51 -3.02
CA LYS A 296 10.25 23.98 -3.11
C LYS A 296 11.19 22.78 -2.97
N MET A 297 12.12 22.63 -3.92
CA MET A 297 12.93 21.42 -4.04
C MET A 297 14.41 21.76 -4.25
N MET A 298 15.28 20.90 -3.71
CA MET A 298 16.72 20.97 -3.93
C MET A 298 17.06 20.36 -5.30
N MET A 299 17.72 21.15 -6.14
CA MET A 299 18.19 20.73 -7.45
C MET A 299 19.57 20.04 -7.35
N GLU A 300 19.95 19.30 -8.40
CA GLU A 300 21.27 18.64 -8.45
C GLU A 300 22.44 19.63 -8.41
N ASP A 301 22.26 20.84 -8.97
CA ASP A 301 23.24 21.93 -8.94
C ASP A 301 23.35 22.63 -7.57
N GLY A 302 22.60 22.16 -6.56
CA GLY A 302 22.56 22.74 -5.22
C GLY A 302 21.66 23.96 -5.07
N THR A 303 21.01 24.43 -6.14
CA THR A 303 20.04 25.53 -6.08
C THR A 303 18.69 25.06 -5.55
N TRP A 304 17.91 25.99 -5.01
CA TRP A 304 16.51 25.77 -4.66
C TRP A 304 15.60 26.33 -5.75
N LYS A 305 14.65 25.51 -6.23
CA LYS A 305 13.63 25.95 -7.18
C LYS A 305 12.23 25.74 -6.64
N GLU A 306 11.35 26.68 -6.95
CA GLU A 306 9.93 26.61 -6.65
C GLU A 306 9.15 26.14 -7.87
N PHE A 307 8.14 25.32 -7.62
CA PHE A 307 7.30 24.73 -8.65
C PHE A 307 5.84 24.83 -8.22
N GLU A 308 4.96 24.93 -9.21
CA GLU A 308 3.52 24.92 -9.03
C GLU A 308 2.91 23.83 -9.91
N TYR A 309 2.01 23.04 -9.34
CA TYR A 309 1.30 21.98 -10.02
C TYR A 309 -0.20 22.14 -9.80
N LYS A 310 -0.95 22.21 -10.90
CA LYS A 310 -2.41 22.26 -10.91
C LYS A 310 -2.97 20.84 -11.03
N GLY A 311 -4.03 20.55 -10.27
CA GLY A 311 -4.72 19.28 -10.23
C GLY A 311 -4.17 18.32 -9.17
N VAL A 312 -5.06 17.76 -8.36
CA VAL A 312 -4.74 16.72 -7.36
C VAL A 312 -5.72 15.54 -7.41
N TYR A 313 -5.24 14.39 -6.94
CA TYR A 313 -6.07 13.32 -6.42
C TYR A 313 -6.05 13.34 -4.89
N TYR A 314 -7.17 13.01 -4.27
CA TYR A 314 -7.28 12.78 -2.83
C TYR A 314 -7.17 11.29 -2.54
N PHE A 315 -6.50 10.93 -1.45
CA PHE A 315 -6.26 9.53 -1.14
C PHE A 315 -6.43 9.18 0.35
N LYS A 316 -6.84 7.94 0.62
CA LYS A 316 -6.76 7.25 1.91
C LYS A 316 -5.44 6.46 1.96
N ASN A 317 -4.67 6.64 3.02
CA ASN A 317 -3.40 5.92 3.23
C ASN A 317 -3.55 4.79 4.28
N SER A 318 -2.52 3.97 4.42
CA SER A 318 -2.43 2.85 5.38
C SER A 318 -1.33 3.05 6.43
N TRP A 319 -0.99 4.29 6.77
CA TRP A 319 0.03 4.64 7.78
C TRP A 319 -0.57 5.13 9.10
N GLY A 320 -1.86 4.88 9.32
CA GLY A 320 -2.61 5.35 10.48
C GLY A 320 -2.83 6.87 10.49
N VAL A 321 -3.42 7.34 11.59
CA VAL A 321 -3.90 8.73 11.74
C VAL A 321 -2.94 9.67 12.48
N ARG A 322 -1.80 9.15 12.98
CA ARG A 322 -0.84 9.92 13.80
C ARG A 322 0.35 10.47 13.02
N GLY A 323 0.54 10.02 11.78
CA GLY A 323 1.69 10.30 10.94
C GLY A 323 1.34 11.20 9.74
N SER A 324 1.58 10.67 8.54
CA SER A 324 1.23 11.36 7.28
C SER A 324 -0.26 11.69 7.26
N GLY A 325 -0.60 12.92 6.91
CA GLY A 325 -2.01 13.33 6.80
C GLY A 325 -2.75 13.50 8.13
N LYS A 326 -2.08 13.45 9.29
CA LYS A 326 -2.75 13.63 10.61
C LYS A 326 -3.49 14.96 10.77
N ARG A 327 -3.10 15.98 10.01
CA ARG A 327 -3.71 17.32 9.98
C ARG A 327 -4.35 17.63 8.62
N PHE A 328 -4.57 16.62 7.78
CA PHE A 328 -5.22 16.84 6.49
C PHE A 328 -6.63 17.40 6.72
N LYS A 329 -6.93 18.48 6.00
CA LYS A 329 -8.22 19.15 6.01
C LYS A 329 -8.69 19.35 4.57
N LEU A 330 -9.97 19.12 4.35
CA LEU A 330 -10.66 19.37 3.10
C LEU A 330 -11.91 20.18 3.40
N ASP A 331 -12.05 21.34 2.77
CA ASP A 331 -13.18 22.24 2.92
C ASP A 331 -13.51 22.52 4.41
N GLY A 332 -12.46 22.77 5.21
CA GLY A 332 -12.53 23.03 6.65
C GLY A 332 -12.66 21.78 7.54
N LYS A 333 -13.08 20.64 7.01
CA LYS A 333 -13.28 19.39 7.74
C LYS A 333 -11.99 18.56 7.84
N SER A 334 -11.74 17.96 9.01
CA SER A 334 -10.56 17.13 9.25
C SER A 334 -10.76 15.69 8.79
N TYR A 335 -9.76 15.15 8.10
CA TYR A 335 -9.71 13.76 7.66
C TYR A 335 -8.32 13.15 7.94
N PRO A 336 -8.00 12.83 9.20
CA PRO A 336 -6.70 12.30 9.57
C PRO A 336 -6.34 11.02 8.80
N GLY A 337 -5.11 10.95 8.29
CA GLY A 337 -4.61 9.80 7.52
C GLY A 337 -4.98 9.79 6.03
N PHE A 338 -5.74 10.80 5.59
CA PHE A 338 -5.92 11.13 4.18
C PHE A 338 -4.87 12.14 3.72
N GLY A 339 -4.75 12.32 2.41
CA GLY A 339 -3.85 13.30 1.81
C GLY A 339 -4.25 13.68 0.41
N MET A 340 -3.40 14.48 -0.22
CA MET A 340 -3.51 14.86 -1.63
C MET A 340 -2.19 14.63 -2.35
N ILE A 341 -2.27 14.20 -3.60
CA ILE A 341 -1.12 13.98 -4.48
C ILE A 341 -1.36 14.68 -5.80
N THR A 342 -0.34 15.35 -6.33
CA THR A 342 -0.48 16.04 -7.62
C THR A 342 -0.85 15.05 -8.71
N GLN A 343 -1.74 15.46 -9.62
CA GLN A 343 -2.10 14.63 -10.77
C GLN A 343 -0.88 14.31 -11.63
N LYS A 344 0.03 15.28 -11.81
CA LYS A 344 1.31 15.08 -12.50
C LYS A 344 2.11 13.90 -11.92
N TYR A 345 2.22 13.80 -10.59
CA TYR A 345 2.86 12.65 -9.95
C TYR A 345 2.12 11.35 -10.25
N ALA A 346 0.81 11.35 -10.03
CA ALA A 346 -0.02 10.16 -10.16
C ALA A 346 -0.06 9.63 -11.61
N HIS A 347 -0.01 10.50 -12.60
CA HIS A 347 -0.01 10.14 -14.01
C HIS A 347 1.34 9.58 -14.45
N GLU A 348 2.45 10.15 -13.95
CA GLU A 348 3.80 9.75 -14.36
C GLU A 348 4.32 8.53 -13.58
N PHE A 349 4.04 8.45 -12.27
CA PHE A 349 4.56 7.38 -11.39
C PHE A 349 3.48 6.49 -10.79
N GLY A 350 2.23 6.66 -11.19
CA GLY A 350 1.12 5.85 -10.72
C GLY A 350 0.72 4.75 -11.70
N THR A 351 0.19 3.68 -11.14
CA THR A 351 -0.57 2.65 -11.84
C THR A 351 -1.91 2.49 -11.14
N PHE A 352 -2.99 2.64 -11.89
CA PHE A 352 -4.34 2.60 -11.34
C PHE A 352 -4.98 1.23 -11.54
N PHE A 353 -5.79 0.82 -10.56
CA PHE A 353 -6.50 -0.44 -10.56
C PHE A 353 -7.95 -0.22 -10.16
N TYR A 354 -8.83 -0.94 -10.84
CA TYR A 354 -10.25 -1.00 -10.52
C TYR A 354 -10.71 -2.44 -10.65
N ILE A 355 -11.47 -2.86 -9.64
CA ILE A 355 -12.02 -4.20 -9.57
C ILE A 355 -13.48 -4.08 -9.98
N GLU A 356 -13.73 -4.57 -11.20
CA GLU A 356 -15.06 -4.54 -11.79
C GLU A 356 -16.03 -5.31 -10.90
N THR A 357 -17.11 -4.62 -10.51
CA THR A 357 -18.24 -5.22 -9.82
C THR A 357 -19.15 -5.88 -10.83
N LEU A 358 -19.89 -6.92 -10.41
CA LEU A 358 -20.87 -7.58 -11.27
C LEU A 358 -22.10 -6.71 -11.51
#